data_AF-A0A2V8WNM8-F1
#
_entry.id   AF-A0A2V8WNM8-F1
#
_cell.length_a   1.000
_cell.length_b   1.000
_cell.length_c   1.000
_cell.angle_alpha   90.00
_cell.angle_beta   90.00
_cell.angle_gamma   90.00
#
_symmetry.space_group_name_H-M   'P 1'
#
loop_
_entity.id
_entity.type
_entity.pdbx_description
1 polymer ?
#
loop_
_entity_poly.entity_id
_entity_poly.type
_entity_poly.pdbx_seq_one_letter_code
_entity_poly.pdbx_strand_id
1 'polypeptide(L)'
;MISSACIATAAACVVAAPMYLRNWILLGSPIYPPPAGAANFLHVKYYSAAGLKAFYAYSVWRGNGLGRGLLSFLLLPYNLTYHTSNFQDAGGIGLAPLAFGWLGILASWREPFARRLALIGFLLLLLWFITMQESRFLIPFYAISAVFAVLGWEFVEPLMAKRGRMLCATAIAISVAYGFTLMAKSRIADLRSVFSPVYAQQRRTSEIPYVESFDYMNHDPLVTRVLILDRSVPAYYSDRDYVKPFGQWGELLFIDALTSGDILRRVDELHPSHILDVQSEVSDFCVPPDYPGLVLVFDRPRQKIYKVTSRQ
;
A
#
# COMPACT_ATOMS: atom_id res chain seq x y z
N MET A 1 8.76 -31.76 -26.95
CA MET A 1 9.26 -31.18 -25.68
C MET A 1 8.45 -29.94 -25.37
N ILE A 2 7.55 -30.01 -24.39
CA ILE A 2 6.95 -28.78 -23.82
C ILE A 2 8.11 -28.04 -23.15
N SER A 3 8.40 -26.82 -23.59
CA SER A 3 9.53 -26.06 -23.04
C SER A 3 9.31 -25.83 -21.54
N SER A 4 10.37 -25.86 -20.73
CA SER A 4 10.29 -25.57 -19.29
C SER A 4 9.63 -24.22 -18.99
N ALA A 5 9.67 -23.29 -19.96
CA ALA A 5 8.97 -22.01 -19.88
C ALA A 5 7.45 -22.19 -19.92
N CYS A 6 6.90 -23.04 -20.78
CA CYS A 6 5.46 -23.33 -20.81
C CYS A 6 4.98 -23.93 -19.49
N ILE A 7 5.75 -24.84 -18.90
CA ILE A 7 5.43 -25.44 -17.59
C ILE A 7 5.45 -24.37 -16.50
N ALA A 8 6.50 -23.54 -16.45
CA ALA A 8 6.61 -22.46 -15.47
C ALA A 8 5.49 -21.43 -15.60
N THR A 9 5.14 -21.03 -16.82
CA THR A 9 4.01 -20.12 -17.09
C THR A 9 2.69 -20.74 -16.67
N ALA A 10 2.44 -22.02 -17.01
CA ALA A 10 1.23 -22.72 -16.59
C ALA A 10 1.15 -22.78 -15.06
N ALA A 11 2.25 -23.11 -14.38
CA ALA A 11 2.30 -23.13 -12.91
C ALA A 11 2.01 -21.74 -12.33
N ALA A 12 2.63 -20.69 -12.87
CA ALA A 12 2.40 -19.31 -12.45
C ALA A 12 0.93 -18.89 -12.64
N CYS A 13 0.32 -19.24 -13.78
CA CYS A 13 -1.09 -18.98 -14.03
C CYS A 13 -1.98 -19.74 -13.05
N VAL A 14 -1.73 -21.02 -12.77
CA VAL A 14 -2.51 -21.81 -11.81
C VAL A 14 -2.40 -21.24 -10.39
N VAL A 15 -1.20 -20.80 -9.99
CA VAL A 15 -0.97 -20.21 -8.66
C VAL A 15 -1.63 -18.83 -8.53
N ALA A 16 -1.59 -18.02 -9.59
CA ALA A 16 -2.13 -16.66 -9.55
C ALA A 16 -3.64 -16.57 -9.84
N ALA A 17 -4.19 -17.53 -10.61
CA ALA A 17 -5.59 -17.52 -11.05
C ALA A 17 -6.62 -17.43 -9.91
N PRO A 18 -6.48 -18.13 -8.76
CA PRO A 18 -7.45 -18.03 -7.67
C PRO A 18 -7.67 -16.58 -7.21
N MET A 19 -6.61 -15.77 -7.16
CA MET A 19 -6.71 -14.37 -6.73
C MET A 19 -7.40 -13.50 -7.79
N TYR A 20 -7.00 -13.62 -9.05
CA TYR A 20 -7.63 -12.86 -10.14
C TYR A 20 -9.09 -13.26 -10.36
N LEU A 21 -9.42 -14.55 -10.25
CA LEU A 21 -10.78 -15.05 -10.36
C LEU A 21 -11.63 -14.61 -9.17
N ARG A 22 -11.10 -14.70 -7.94
CA ARG A 22 -11.78 -14.16 -6.75
C ARG A 22 -12.10 -12.69 -6.92
N ASN A 23 -11.13 -11.88 -7.37
CA ASN A 23 -11.35 -10.46 -7.58
C ASN A 23 -12.38 -10.20 -8.69
N TRP A 24 -12.34 -10.97 -9.79
CA TRP A 24 -13.35 -10.87 -10.84
C TRP A 24 -14.76 -11.13 -10.29
N ILE A 25 -14.95 -12.22 -9.55
CA ILE A 25 -16.25 -12.62 -8.99
C ILE A 25 -16.74 -11.61 -7.93
N LEU A 26 -15.87 -11.22 -6.99
CA LEU A 26 -16.27 -10.39 -5.86
C LEU A 26 -16.30 -8.91 -6.19
N LEU A 27 -15.34 -8.42 -6.97
CA LEU A 27 -15.06 -7.00 -7.19
C LEU A 27 -15.38 -6.52 -8.62
N GLY A 28 -15.72 -7.44 -9.53
CA GLY A 28 -16.04 -7.15 -10.93
C GLY A 28 -14.82 -6.96 -11.84
N SER A 29 -13.59 -6.96 -11.29
CA SER A 29 -12.34 -6.80 -12.03
C SER A 29 -11.30 -7.79 -11.54
N PRO A 30 -10.47 -8.40 -12.40
CA PRO A 30 -9.39 -9.28 -11.96
C PRO A 30 -8.32 -8.50 -11.18
N ILE A 31 -8.07 -7.25 -11.57
CA ILE A 31 -7.12 -6.35 -10.94
C ILE A 31 -7.92 -5.20 -10.33
N TYR A 32 -7.91 -5.08 -9.00
CA TYR A 32 -8.75 -4.12 -8.30
C TYR A 32 -7.95 -3.22 -7.35
N PRO A 33 -7.99 -1.89 -7.51
CA PRO A 33 -8.49 -1.18 -8.69
C PRO A 33 -7.61 -1.47 -9.92
N PRO A 34 -8.16 -1.43 -11.15
CA PRO A 34 -7.38 -1.66 -12.35
C PRO A 34 -6.35 -0.54 -12.56
N PRO A 35 -5.30 -0.75 -13.37
CA PRO A 35 -4.45 0.35 -13.83
C PRO A 35 -5.28 1.40 -14.58
N ALA A 36 -4.92 2.68 -14.50
CA ALA A 36 -5.71 3.78 -15.07
C ALA A 36 -6.04 3.62 -16.56
N GLY A 37 -5.13 3.07 -17.37
CA GLY A 37 -5.40 2.78 -18.79
C GLY A 37 -6.37 1.62 -19.03
N ALA A 38 -6.52 0.70 -18.07
CA ALA A 38 -7.41 -0.44 -18.14
C ALA A 38 -8.79 -0.18 -17.51
N ALA A 39 -8.96 0.90 -16.73
CA ALA A 39 -10.24 1.27 -16.12
C ALA A 39 -11.37 1.52 -17.13
N ASN A 40 -11.05 1.84 -18.38
CA ASN A 40 -12.06 2.00 -19.43
C ASN A 40 -12.66 0.67 -19.90
N PHE A 41 -11.97 -0.45 -19.65
CA PHE A 41 -12.35 -1.79 -20.14
C PHE A 41 -12.69 -2.75 -19.00
N LEU A 42 -12.14 -2.53 -17.80
CA LEU A 42 -12.39 -3.33 -16.62
C LEU A 42 -13.40 -2.63 -15.71
N HIS A 43 -14.53 -3.29 -15.48
CA HIS A 43 -15.57 -2.79 -14.59
C HIS A 43 -15.17 -2.97 -13.13
N VAL A 44 -15.46 -1.98 -12.29
CA VAL A 44 -15.20 -2.03 -10.84
C VAL A 44 -16.50 -1.89 -10.08
N LYS A 45 -16.91 -2.95 -9.37
CA LYS A 45 -18.22 -3.03 -8.72
C LYS A 45 -18.43 -1.97 -7.63
N TYR A 46 -17.40 -1.72 -6.83
CA TYR A 46 -17.50 -0.90 -5.62
C TYR A 46 -16.81 0.47 -5.76
N TYR A 47 -16.65 0.99 -6.97
CA TYR A 47 -16.19 2.37 -7.17
C TYR A 47 -17.21 3.12 -8.04
N SER A 48 -17.55 4.34 -7.62
CA SER A 48 -18.11 5.31 -8.57
C SER A 48 -17.03 5.77 -9.54
N ALA A 49 -17.43 6.27 -10.73
CA ALA A 49 -16.47 6.86 -11.68
C ALA A 49 -15.68 8.03 -11.06
N ALA A 50 -16.33 8.83 -10.21
CA ALA A 50 -15.70 9.91 -9.47
C ALA A 50 -14.71 9.39 -8.40
N GLY A 51 -15.09 8.36 -7.65
CA GLY A 51 -14.22 7.71 -6.68
C GLY A 51 -12.98 7.10 -7.33
N LEU A 52 -13.15 6.40 -8.46
CA LEU A 52 -12.02 5.83 -9.21
C LEU A 52 -11.06 6.93 -9.72
N LYS A 53 -11.60 8.05 -10.22
CA LYS A 53 -10.80 9.22 -10.61
C LYS A 53 -10.04 9.82 -9.42
N ALA A 54 -10.68 9.92 -8.26
CA ALA A 54 -10.05 10.42 -7.03
C ALA A 54 -8.93 9.48 -6.56
N PHE A 55 -9.16 8.16 -6.58
CA PHE A 55 -8.14 7.15 -6.29
C PHE A 55 -6.92 7.28 -7.20
N TYR A 56 -7.12 7.45 -8.51
CA TYR A 56 -6.00 7.65 -9.43
C TYR A 56 -5.31 9.00 -9.21
N ALA A 57 -6.04 10.08 -8.96
CA ALA A 57 -5.45 11.38 -8.64
C ALA A 57 -4.57 11.29 -7.39
N TYR A 58 -5.03 10.58 -6.36
CA TYR A 58 -4.25 10.32 -5.15
C TYR A 58 -3.00 9.46 -5.44
N SER A 59 -3.16 8.35 -6.16
CA SER A 59 -2.04 7.47 -6.53
C SER A 59 -0.98 8.21 -7.36
N VAL A 60 -1.44 9.08 -8.25
CA VAL A 60 -0.61 9.97 -9.04
C VAL A 60 0.09 10.98 -8.14
N TRP A 61 -0.61 11.66 -7.23
CA TRP A 61 0.00 12.58 -6.27
C TRP A 61 1.06 11.91 -5.38
N ARG A 62 0.81 10.68 -4.91
CA ARG A 62 1.76 9.89 -4.11
C ARG A 62 3.03 9.52 -4.89
N GLY A 63 2.90 9.22 -6.18
CA GLY A 63 3.98 8.64 -7.01
C GLY A 63 4.61 9.56 -8.07
N ASN A 64 4.11 10.78 -8.31
CA ASN A 64 4.46 11.58 -9.51
C ASN A 64 5.85 12.24 -9.53
N GLY A 65 6.73 11.95 -8.57
CA GLY A 65 7.96 12.71 -8.40
C GLY A 65 8.98 12.62 -9.54
N LEU A 66 8.81 11.73 -10.53
CA LEU A 66 9.81 11.46 -11.58
C LEU A 66 9.38 11.72 -13.02
N GLY A 67 8.11 12.03 -13.26
CA GLY A 67 7.54 12.17 -14.61
C GLY A 67 7.29 10.84 -15.33
N ARG A 68 6.65 10.92 -16.51
CA ARG A 68 6.20 9.74 -17.31
C ARG A 68 6.70 9.75 -18.76
N GLY A 69 7.59 10.67 -19.11
CA GLY A 69 8.15 10.78 -20.46
C GLY A 69 9.31 9.82 -20.70
N LEU A 70 9.74 9.70 -21.96
CA LEU A 70 10.92 8.89 -22.32
C LEU A 70 12.19 9.36 -21.58
N LEU A 71 12.38 10.68 -21.45
CA LEU A 71 13.52 11.22 -20.70
C LEU A 71 13.46 10.82 -19.21
N SER A 72 12.27 10.88 -18.59
CA SER A 72 12.06 10.40 -17.23
C SER A 72 12.41 8.92 -17.09
N PHE A 73 12.05 8.10 -18.08
CA PHE A 73 12.39 6.68 -18.11
C PHE A 73 13.91 6.45 -18.18
N LEU A 74 14.62 7.16 -19.05
CA LEU A 74 16.07 7.06 -19.19
C LEU A 74 16.82 7.54 -17.93
N LEU A 75 16.27 8.52 -17.22
CA LEU A 75 16.81 9.02 -15.95
C LEU A 75 16.44 8.16 -14.74
N LEU A 76 15.66 7.08 -14.90
CA LEU A 76 15.23 6.24 -13.77
C LEU A 76 16.37 5.70 -12.90
N PRO A 77 17.48 5.17 -13.45
CA PRO A 77 18.55 4.66 -12.59
C PRO A 77 19.11 5.76 -11.66
N TYR A 78 19.24 6.98 -12.16
CA TYR A 78 19.69 8.13 -11.38
C TYR A 78 18.63 8.56 -10.34
N ASN A 79 17.38 8.70 -10.78
CA ASN A 79 16.27 9.11 -9.92
C ASN A 79 16.00 8.12 -8.79
N LEU A 80 16.01 6.82 -9.09
CA LEU A 80 15.85 5.75 -8.10
C LEU A 80 17.02 5.66 -7.12
N THR A 81 18.18 6.22 -7.46
CA THR A 81 19.36 6.21 -6.59
C THR A 81 19.43 7.46 -5.71
N TYR A 82 19.22 8.64 -6.30
CA TYR A 82 19.52 9.93 -5.66
C TYR A 82 18.28 10.72 -5.25
N HIS A 83 17.11 10.44 -5.83
CA HIS A 83 15.86 11.17 -5.56
C HIS A 83 14.86 10.29 -4.81
N THR A 84 15.35 9.54 -3.83
CA THR A 84 14.54 8.55 -3.11
C THR A 84 13.41 9.19 -2.30
N SER A 85 13.61 10.43 -1.84
CA SER A 85 12.59 11.22 -1.15
C SER A 85 11.36 11.53 -1.98
N ASN A 86 11.46 11.41 -3.32
CA ASN A 86 10.32 11.59 -4.22
C ASN A 86 9.37 10.40 -4.18
N PHE A 87 9.78 9.29 -3.57
CA PHE A 87 8.93 8.14 -3.31
C PHE A 87 8.50 8.12 -1.86
N GLN A 88 7.19 8.11 -1.62
CA GLN A 88 6.70 7.93 -0.26
C GLN A 88 7.02 6.52 0.24
N ASP A 89 7.49 6.47 1.48
CA ASP A 89 7.67 5.25 2.27
C ASP A 89 8.66 4.22 1.71
N ALA A 90 9.62 4.62 0.86
CA ALA A 90 10.64 3.70 0.37
C ALA A 90 12.07 4.24 0.30
N GLY A 91 13.00 3.29 0.28
CA GLY A 91 14.39 3.50 -0.09
C GLY A 91 14.60 3.45 -1.60
N GLY A 92 15.77 3.93 -2.03
CA GLY A 92 16.21 3.82 -3.43
C GLY A 92 16.79 2.45 -3.77
N ILE A 93 17.19 2.29 -5.04
CA ILE A 93 17.91 1.09 -5.52
C ILE A 93 19.30 0.96 -4.87
N GLY A 94 19.85 2.04 -4.33
CA GLY A 94 21.20 2.11 -3.78
C GLY A 94 22.28 2.31 -4.84
N LEU A 95 23.50 2.63 -4.38
CA LEU A 95 24.62 2.94 -5.28
C LEU A 95 25.15 1.71 -6.03
N ALA A 96 25.08 0.53 -5.41
CA ALA A 96 25.67 -0.69 -5.99
C ALA A 96 24.96 -1.14 -7.28
N PRO A 97 23.60 -1.20 -7.36
CA PRO A 97 22.94 -1.50 -8.63
C PRO A 97 23.19 -0.47 -9.73
N LEU A 98 23.32 0.80 -9.39
CA LEU A 98 23.67 1.84 -10.36
C LEU A 98 25.10 1.63 -10.91
N ALA A 99 26.06 1.37 -10.03
CA ALA A 99 27.47 1.24 -10.40
C ALA A 99 27.76 -0.08 -11.16
N PHE A 100 27.22 -1.20 -10.68
CA PHE A 100 27.62 -2.54 -11.12
C PHE A 100 26.50 -3.34 -11.82
N GLY A 101 25.23 -2.95 -11.70
CA GLY A 101 24.12 -3.75 -12.22
C GLY A 101 24.21 -3.99 -13.74
N TRP A 102 24.52 -2.94 -14.51
CA TRP A 102 24.68 -3.06 -15.96
C TRP A 102 25.88 -3.94 -16.35
N LEU A 103 26.98 -3.90 -15.57
CA LEU A 103 28.14 -4.78 -15.75
C LEU A 103 27.78 -6.23 -15.46
N GLY A 104 26.96 -6.50 -14.45
CA GLY A 104 26.49 -7.85 -14.15
C GLY A 104 25.63 -8.43 -15.26
N ILE A 105 24.79 -7.61 -15.89
CA ILE A 105 24.01 -8.02 -17.07
C ILE A 105 24.95 -8.39 -18.23
N LEU A 106 25.99 -7.59 -18.48
CA LEU A 106 26.97 -7.87 -19.54
C LEU A 106 27.79 -9.13 -19.23
N ALA A 107 28.29 -9.27 -18.01
CA ALA A 107 29.10 -10.40 -17.56
C ALA A 107 28.35 -11.73 -17.68
N SER A 108 27.03 -11.70 -17.42
CA SER A 108 26.16 -12.88 -17.46
C SER A 108 25.31 -12.97 -18.73
N TRP A 109 25.59 -12.18 -19.77
CA TRP A 109 24.74 -12.13 -20.98
C TRP A 109 24.62 -13.48 -21.71
N ARG A 110 25.64 -14.34 -21.58
CA ARG A 110 25.60 -15.70 -22.16
C ARG A 110 24.70 -16.65 -21.38
N GLU A 111 24.45 -16.37 -20.10
CA GLU A 111 23.62 -17.20 -19.24
C GLU A 111 22.12 -17.01 -19.54
N PRO A 112 21.40 -18.07 -19.96
CA PRO A 112 19.99 -17.95 -20.31
C PRO A 112 19.10 -17.64 -19.09
N PHE A 113 19.52 -18.01 -17.89
CA PHE A 113 18.81 -17.64 -16.66
C PHE A 113 18.94 -16.14 -16.38
N ALA A 114 20.16 -15.60 -16.44
CA ALA A 114 20.41 -14.18 -16.20
C ALA A 114 19.67 -13.29 -17.21
N ARG A 115 19.68 -13.63 -18.51
CA ARG A 115 18.89 -12.89 -19.51
C ARG A 115 17.40 -12.85 -19.21
N ARG A 116 16.82 -13.98 -18.78
CA ARG A 116 15.42 -14.05 -18.36
C ARG A 116 15.15 -13.22 -17.11
N LEU A 117 16.05 -13.26 -16.14
CA LEU A 117 15.94 -12.46 -14.92
C LEU A 117 16.04 -10.95 -15.21
N ALA A 118 16.96 -10.54 -16.09
CA ALA A 118 17.09 -9.16 -16.55
C ALA A 118 15.83 -8.71 -17.30
N LEU A 119 15.27 -9.55 -18.16
CA LEU A 119 14.01 -9.27 -18.86
C LEU A 119 12.86 -9.11 -17.87
N ILE A 120 12.73 -9.99 -16.87
CA ILE A 120 11.71 -9.86 -15.81
C ILE A 120 11.90 -8.55 -15.05
N GLY A 121 13.12 -8.22 -14.64
CA GLY A 121 13.42 -6.95 -13.97
C GLY A 121 13.05 -5.73 -14.82
N PHE A 122 13.37 -5.76 -16.12
CA PHE A 122 13.00 -4.71 -17.06
C PHE A 122 11.48 -4.59 -17.23
N LEU A 123 10.77 -5.71 -17.38
CA LEU A 123 9.31 -5.71 -17.51
C LEU A 123 8.63 -5.22 -16.24
N LEU A 124 9.13 -5.58 -15.06
CA LEU A 124 8.62 -5.08 -13.78
C LEU A 124 8.82 -3.57 -13.66
N LEU A 125 10.02 -3.07 -13.99
CA LEU A 125 10.32 -1.63 -13.98
C LEU A 125 9.44 -0.88 -14.99
N LEU A 126 9.24 -1.44 -16.19
CA LEU A 126 8.39 -0.85 -17.22
C LEU A 126 6.93 -0.80 -16.78
N LEU A 127 6.39 -1.91 -16.26
CA LEU A 127 5.02 -1.99 -15.73
C LEU A 127 4.83 -0.99 -14.61
N TRP A 128 5.77 -0.91 -13.66
CA TRP A 128 5.78 0.09 -12.61
C TRP A 128 5.76 1.52 -13.17
N PHE A 129 6.61 1.81 -14.15
CA PHE A 129 6.73 3.14 -14.75
C PHE A 129 5.44 3.60 -15.45
N ILE A 130 4.77 2.70 -16.17
CA ILE A 130 3.56 3.02 -16.94
C ILE A 130 2.27 2.97 -16.11
N THR A 131 2.23 2.17 -15.03
CA THR A 131 1.00 1.98 -14.23
C THR A 131 0.98 2.90 -13.01
N MET A 132 1.75 2.56 -11.98
CA MET A 132 1.73 3.22 -10.68
C MET A 132 3.15 3.27 -10.11
N GLN A 133 3.70 4.48 -9.97
CA GLN A 133 5.05 4.74 -9.48
C GLN A 133 5.15 4.66 -7.94
N GLU A 134 4.47 3.68 -7.34
CA GLU A 134 4.56 3.38 -5.92
C GLU A 134 5.77 2.48 -5.68
N SER A 135 6.68 2.93 -4.84
CA SER A 135 7.99 2.32 -4.60
C SER A 135 7.94 0.90 -4.04
N ARG A 136 6.92 0.56 -3.23
CA ARG A 136 6.70 -0.81 -2.74
C ARG A 136 6.59 -1.85 -3.87
N PHE A 137 6.16 -1.44 -5.06
CA PHE A 137 6.08 -2.35 -6.21
C PHE A 137 7.44 -2.60 -6.87
N LEU A 138 8.48 -1.83 -6.52
CA LEU A 138 9.85 -2.05 -6.99
C LEU A 138 10.64 -3.04 -6.13
N ILE A 139 10.11 -3.56 -5.02
CA ILE A 139 10.82 -4.52 -4.16
C ILE A 139 11.40 -5.71 -4.98
N PRO A 140 10.65 -6.35 -5.89
CA PRO A 140 11.21 -7.44 -6.69
C PRO A 140 12.31 -6.95 -7.65
N PHE A 141 12.15 -5.75 -8.22
CA PHE A 141 13.17 -5.13 -9.07
C PHE A 141 14.45 -4.84 -8.27
N TYR A 142 14.33 -4.35 -7.02
CA TYR A 142 15.47 -4.08 -6.15
C TYR A 142 16.27 -5.36 -5.88
N ALA A 143 15.59 -6.47 -5.56
CA ALA A 143 16.24 -7.77 -5.37
C ALA A 143 17.00 -8.23 -6.63
N ILE A 144 16.36 -8.15 -7.80
CA ILE A 144 16.99 -8.51 -9.08
C ILE A 144 18.21 -7.62 -9.36
N SER A 145 18.08 -6.31 -9.14
CA SER A 145 19.14 -5.34 -9.38
C SER A 145 20.35 -5.56 -8.45
N ALA A 146 20.12 -6.01 -7.21
CA ALA A 146 21.17 -6.37 -6.27
C ALA A 146 21.93 -7.62 -6.72
N VAL A 147 21.25 -8.64 -7.24
CA VAL A 147 21.91 -9.83 -7.83
C VAL A 147 22.84 -9.42 -8.97
N PHE A 148 22.38 -8.58 -9.89
CA PHE A 148 23.23 -8.09 -10.98
C PHE A 148 24.35 -7.18 -10.48
N ALA A 149 24.15 -6.41 -9.41
CA ALA A 149 25.23 -5.63 -8.80
C ALA A 149 26.36 -6.53 -8.29
N VAL A 150 26.03 -7.66 -7.65
CA VAL A 150 27.02 -8.64 -7.19
C VAL A 150 27.75 -9.29 -8.35
N LEU A 151 27.03 -9.74 -9.39
CA LEU A 151 27.67 -10.31 -10.58
C LEU A 151 28.59 -9.31 -11.30
N GLY A 152 28.19 -8.04 -11.36
CA GLY A 152 29.01 -6.98 -11.93
C GLY A 152 30.25 -6.68 -11.09
N TRP A 153 30.12 -6.77 -9.76
CA TRP A 153 31.24 -6.68 -8.84
C TRP A 153 32.24 -7.82 -9.06
N GLU A 154 31.78 -9.08 -9.07
CA GLU A 154 32.62 -10.27 -9.31
C GLU A 154 33.34 -10.22 -10.66
N PHE A 155 32.69 -9.65 -11.67
CA PHE A 155 33.30 -9.46 -13.00
C PHE A 155 34.44 -8.45 -13.00
N VAL A 156 34.29 -7.34 -12.27
CA VAL A 156 35.26 -6.25 -12.25
C VAL A 156 36.37 -6.47 -11.21
N GLU A 157 36.08 -7.13 -10.10
CA GLU A 157 37.01 -7.32 -8.98
C GLU A 157 38.42 -7.84 -9.41
N PRO A 158 38.54 -8.87 -10.27
CA PRO A 158 39.85 -9.39 -10.70
C PRO A 158 40.64 -8.40 -11.56
N LEU A 159 39.95 -7.47 -12.22
CA LEU A 159 40.54 -6.45 -13.09
C LEU A 159 41.03 -5.23 -12.28
N MET A 160 40.67 -5.14 -11.00
CA MET A 160 41.00 -4.00 -10.16
C MET A 160 42.29 -4.21 -9.37
N ALA A 161 43.14 -3.18 -9.37
CA ALA A 161 44.23 -3.07 -8.39
C ALA A 161 43.67 -3.10 -6.95
N LYS A 162 44.51 -3.47 -5.97
CA LYS A 162 44.14 -3.54 -4.53
C LYS A 162 43.41 -2.27 -4.03
N ARG A 163 43.83 -1.09 -4.50
CA ARG A 163 43.19 0.20 -4.17
C ARG A 163 41.75 0.29 -4.68
N GLY A 164 41.49 -0.16 -5.90
CA GLY A 164 40.15 -0.19 -6.49
C GLY A 164 39.22 -1.12 -5.72
N ARG A 165 39.72 -2.31 -5.34
CA ARG A 165 38.96 -3.25 -4.51
C ARG A 165 38.56 -2.64 -3.16
N MET A 166 39.51 -1.95 -2.51
CA MET A 166 39.27 -1.28 -1.24
C MET A 166 38.24 -0.15 -1.36
N LEU A 167 38.30 0.67 -2.42
CA LEU A 167 37.34 1.76 -2.67
C LEU A 167 35.91 1.23 -2.84
N CYS A 168 35.72 0.17 -3.61
CA CYS A 168 34.39 -0.39 -3.82
C CYS A 168 33.87 -1.14 -2.60
N ALA A 169 34.72 -1.89 -1.88
CA ALA A 169 34.35 -2.45 -0.58
C ALA A 169 33.90 -1.35 0.40
N THR A 170 34.57 -0.19 0.37
CA THR A 170 34.20 0.98 1.18
C THR A 170 32.87 1.57 0.72
N ALA A 171 32.62 1.71 -0.59
CA ALA A 171 31.34 2.19 -1.12
C ALA A 171 30.17 1.26 -0.78
N ILE A 172 30.38 -0.06 -0.81
CA ILE A 172 29.40 -1.07 -0.37
C ILE A 172 29.16 -0.94 1.13
N ALA A 173 30.22 -0.87 1.94
CA ALA A 173 30.10 -0.71 3.40
C ALA A 173 29.35 0.57 3.77
N ILE A 174 29.63 1.69 3.11
CA ILE A 174 28.90 2.96 3.28
C ILE A 174 27.43 2.80 2.88
N SER A 175 27.13 2.14 1.75
CA SER A 175 25.76 1.90 1.30
C SER A 175 24.97 1.05 2.29
N VAL A 176 25.59 0.00 2.83
CA VAL A 176 24.99 -0.88 3.84
C VAL A 176 24.77 -0.12 5.16
N ALA A 177 25.78 0.61 5.65
CA ALA A 177 25.67 1.41 6.86
C ALA A 177 24.60 2.51 6.74
N TYR A 178 24.51 3.17 5.58
CA TYR A 178 23.46 4.13 5.28
C TYR A 178 22.07 3.48 5.30
N GLY A 179 21.91 2.32 4.65
CA GLY A 179 20.67 1.53 4.68
C GLY A 179 20.25 1.16 6.10
N PHE A 180 21.17 0.63 6.91
CA PHE A 180 20.92 0.32 8.32
C PHE A 180 20.54 1.56 9.13
N THR A 181 21.20 2.70 8.89
CA THR A 181 20.89 3.95 9.60
C THR A 181 19.49 4.45 9.26
N LEU A 182 19.10 4.41 7.98
CA LEU A 182 17.74 4.77 7.54
C LEU A 182 16.69 3.84 8.16
N MET A 183 16.91 2.52 8.13
CA MET A 183 16.00 1.54 8.74
C MET A 183 15.92 1.69 10.25
N ALA A 184 17.06 1.89 10.94
CA ALA A 184 17.06 2.11 12.38
C ALA A 184 16.33 3.39 12.76
N LYS A 185 16.55 4.49 12.01
CA LYS A 185 15.87 5.77 12.24
C LYS A 185 14.36 5.65 12.01
N SER A 186 13.91 4.92 11.00
CA SER A 186 12.46 4.73 10.75
C SER A 186 11.79 3.80 11.78
N ARG A 187 12.57 2.93 12.45
CA ARG A 187 12.07 1.98 13.45
C ARG A 187 12.35 2.36 14.90
N ILE A 188 13.02 3.48 15.16
CA ILE A 188 13.39 3.86 16.53
C ILE A 188 12.16 4.09 17.42
N ALA A 189 11.08 4.66 16.86
CA ALA A 189 9.83 4.83 17.56
C ALA A 189 9.16 3.49 17.89
N ASP A 190 9.19 2.53 16.94
CA ASP A 190 8.68 1.17 17.14
C ASP A 190 9.47 0.46 18.26
N LEU A 191 10.80 0.52 18.22
CA LEU A 191 11.66 -0.04 19.25
C LEU A 191 11.38 0.60 20.61
N ARG A 192 11.27 1.94 20.67
CA ARG A 192 10.95 2.65 21.91
C ARG A 192 9.60 2.25 22.48
N SER A 193 8.59 1.97 21.65
CA SER A 193 7.29 1.49 22.14
C SER A 193 7.35 0.08 22.74
N VAL A 194 8.27 -0.78 22.30
CA VAL A 194 8.47 -2.10 22.93
C VAL A 194 9.04 -1.98 24.34
N PHE A 195 9.98 -1.05 24.55
CA PHE A 195 10.68 -0.91 25.83
C PHE A 195 10.05 0.08 26.81
N SER A 196 9.12 0.93 26.36
CA SER A 196 8.48 1.94 27.20
C SER A 196 6.95 1.90 27.03
N PRO A 197 6.22 1.29 27.99
CA PRO A 197 4.75 1.27 27.98
C PRO A 197 4.14 2.67 27.94
N VAL A 198 4.76 3.63 28.64
CA VAL A 198 4.32 5.04 28.64
C VAL A 198 4.42 5.64 27.23
N TYR A 199 5.56 5.44 26.55
CA TYR A 199 5.72 5.92 25.17
C TYR A 199 4.78 5.20 24.21
N ALA A 200 4.57 3.89 24.39
CA ALA A 200 3.61 3.13 23.58
C ALA A 200 2.19 3.71 23.70
N GLN A 201 1.74 4.00 24.93
CA GLN A 201 0.44 4.59 25.16
C GLN A 201 0.33 6.01 24.58
N GLN A 202 1.35 6.86 24.78
CA GLN A 202 1.40 8.21 24.21
C GLN A 202 1.30 8.16 22.68
N ARG A 203 2.11 7.30 22.05
CA ARG A 203 2.11 7.10 20.60
C ARG A 203 0.76 6.60 20.11
N ARG A 204 0.18 5.63 20.82
CA ARG A 204 -1.16 5.11 20.53
C ARG A 204 -2.19 6.24 20.51
N THR A 205 -2.16 7.12 21.52
CA THR A 205 -3.10 8.26 21.59
C THR A 205 -2.85 9.34 20.55
N SER A 206 -1.61 9.50 20.06
CA SER A 206 -1.27 10.52 19.06
C SER A 206 -1.43 10.07 17.61
N GLU A 207 -1.16 8.79 17.33
CA GLU A 207 -1.14 8.25 15.96
C GLU A 207 -2.44 7.56 15.57
N ILE A 208 -3.19 7.01 16.54
CA ILE A 208 -4.48 6.36 16.26
C ILE A 208 -5.59 7.41 16.32
N PRO A 209 -6.22 7.77 15.19
CA PRO A 209 -7.35 8.68 15.21
C PRO A 209 -8.51 8.02 15.98
N TYR A 210 -9.17 8.79 16.85
CA TYR A 210 -10.35 8.34 17.59
C TYR A 210 -10.10 7.11 18.49
N VAL A 211 -8.89 7.00 19.06
CA VAL A 211 -8.47 5.88 19.91
C VAL A 211 -9.46 5.56 21.03
N GLU A 212 -10.07 6.59 21.64
CA GLU A 212 -11.01 6.42 22.76
C GLU A 212 -12.30 5.74 22.31
N SER A 213 -12.75 6.00 21.08
CA SER A 213 -13.90 5.31 20.49
C SER A 213 -13.61 3.82 20.29
N PHE A 214 -12.42 3.49 19.79
CA PHE A 214 -12.00 2.09 19.65
C PHE A 214 -11.83 1.40 21.01
N ASP A 215 -11.29 2.10 22.01
CA ASP A 215 -11.19 1.59 23.38
C ASP A 215 -12.57 1.25 23.95
N TYR A 216 -13.54 2.16 23.82
CA TYR A 216 -14.91 1.90 24.25
C TYR A 216 -15.50 0.67 23.54
N MET A 217 -15.43 0.63 22.21
CA MET A 217 -16.04 -0.44 21.41
C MET A 217 -15.42 -1.81 21.65
N ASN A 218 -14.10 -1.88 21.82
CA ASN A 218 -13.40 -3.15 21.98
C ASN A 218 -13.55 -3.72 23.40
N HIS A 219 -13.82 -2.88 24.41
CA HIS A 219 -14.02 -3.32 25.80
C HIS A 219 -15.48 -3.55 26.18
N ASP A 220 -16.45 -2.87 25.57
CA ASP A 220 -17.87 -3.04 25.89
C ASP A 220 -18.41 -4.34 25.24
N PRO A 221 -18.85 -5.34 26.03
CA PRO A 221 -19.33 -6.62 25.50
C PRO A 221 -20.67 -6.52 24.75
N LEU A 222 -21.40 -5.41 24.89
CA LEU A 222 -22.65 -5.16 24.15
C LEU A 222 -22.39 -4.74 22.70
N VAL A 223 -21.15 -4.35 22.37
CA VAL A 223 -20.74 -3.98 21.02
C VAL A 223 -20.38 -5.25 20.25
N THR A 224 -21.31 -5.75 19.44
CA THR A 224 -21.10 -6.94 18.62
C THR A 224 -20.73 -6.60 17.18
N ARG A 225 -21.38 -5.57 16.63
CA ARG A 225 -21.17 -5.09 15.26
C ARG A 225 -21.26 -3.57 15.18
N VAL A 226 -20.32 -2.93 14.46
CA VAL A 226 -20.18 -1.48 14.37
C VAL A 226 -20.42 -0.99 12.94
N LEU A 227 -21.30 0.00 12.77
CA LEU A 227 -21.40 0.76 11.53
C LEU A 227 -20.48 1.98 11.59
N ILE A 228 -19.51 2.06 10.67
CA ILE A 228 -18.54 3.16 10.60
C ILE A 228 -18.93 4.07 9.43
N LEU A 229 -19.47 5.26 9.73
CA LEU A 229 -20.01 6.16 8.70
C LEU A 229 -18.93 6.99 8.00
N ASP A 230 -17.88 7.38 8.72
CA ASP A 230 -16.85 8.26 8.18
C ASP A 230 -15.80 7.48 7.37
N ARG A 231 -15.52 7.95 6.15
CA ARG A 231 -14.59 7.31 5.23
C ARG A 231 -13.14 7.32 5.70
N SER A 232 -12.74 8.31 6.49
CA SER A 232 -11.37 8.47 7.01
C SER A 232 -11.06 7.52 8.15
N VAL A 233 -12.06 6.96 8.82
CA VAL A 233 -11.87 6.11 10.00
C VAL A 233 -11.26 4.75 9.60
N PRO A 234 -10.05 4.42 10.06
CA PRO A 234 -9.44 3.11 9.80
C PRO A 234 -10.13 2.00 10.60
N ALA A 235 -10.87 1.12 9.92
CA ALA A 235 -11.63 0.05 10.57
C ALA A 235 -10.76 -1.02 11.25
N TYR A 236 -9.47 -1.12 10.89
CA TYR A 236 -8.55 -2.14 11.41
C TYR A 236 -8.17 -1.96 12.89
N TYR A 237 -8.59 -0.87 13.54
CA TYR A 237 -8.46 -0.70 14.99
C TYR A 237 -9.67 -1.22 15.79
N SER A 238 -10.74 -1.65 15.11
CA SER A 238 -11.91 -2.29 15.73
C SER A 238 -11.69 -3.79 15.81
N ASP A 239 -11.83 -4.36 17.01
CA ASP A 239 -11.84 -5.81 17.26
C ASP A 239 -13.25 -6.41 17.10
N ARG A 240 -14.21 -5.59 16.66
CA ARG A 240 -15.61 -5.95 16.44
C ARG A 240 -15.90 -6.11 14.96
N ASP A 241 -16.90 -6.93 14.63
CA ASP A 241 -17.45 -6.98 13.28
C ASP A 241 -17.87 -5.58 12.86
N TYR A 242 -17.62 -5.22 11.60
CA TYR A 242 -17.94 -3.88 11.13
C TYR A 242 -18.58 -3.86 9.75
N VAL A 243 -19.32 -2.79 9.50
CA VAL A 243 -19.75 -2.38 8.17
C VAL A 243 -19.17 -1.00 7.93
N LYS A 244 -18.38 -0.87 6.87
CA LYS A 244 -17.83 0.41 6.42
C LYS A 244 -18.38 0.69 5.01
N PRO A 245 -19.46 1.48 4.89
CA PRO A 245 -20.13 1.71 3.61
C PRO A 245 -19.28 2.47 2.60
N PHE A 246 -18.42 3.37 3.10
CA PHE A 246 -17.62 4.28 2.30
C PHE A 246 -16.14 4.03 2.55
N GLY A 247 -15.37 3.75 1.50
CA GLY A 247 -13.92 3.72 1.60
C GLY A 247 -13.29 5.11 1.49
N GLN A 248 -12.04 5.19 1.91
CA GLN A 248 -11.29 6.45 2.00
C GLN A 248 -11.21 7.20 0.66
N TRP A 249 -11.16 6.46 -0.46
CA TRP A 249 -10.93 6.99 -1.80
C TRP A 249 -12.19 6.96 -2.67
N GLY A 250 -13.37 6.78 -2.05
CA GLY A 250 -14.65 6.77 -2.76
C GLY A 250 -15.10 5.37 -3.19
N GLU A 251 -14.58 4.33 -2.53
CA GLU A 251 -15.18 3.00 -2.56
C GLU A 251 -16.60 3.06 -1.98
N LEU A 252 -17.55 2.36 -2.59
CA LEU A 252 -18.95 2.28 -2.19
C LEU A 252 -19.32 0.82 -2.02
N LEU A 253 -19.55 0.37 -0.78
CA LEU A 253 -19.98 -1.00 -0.51
C LEU A 253 -21.41 -1.25 -1.06
N PHE A 254 -22.25 -0.23 -0.97
CA PHE A 254 -23.63 -0.21 -1.46
C PHE A 254 -23.71 0.76 -2.63
N ILE A 255 -23.96 0.24 -3.83
CA ILE A 255 -23.94 1.03 -5.07
C ILE A 255 -25.09 2.06 -5.10
N ASP A 256 -26.17 1.74 -4.40
CA ASP A 256 -27.41 2.52 -4.29
C ASP A 256 -27.41 3.52 -3.11
N ALA A 257 -26.39 3.51 -2.25
CA ALA A 257 -26.31 4.41 -1.09
C ALA A 257 -25.06 5.29 -1.17
N LEU A 258 -25.27 6.57 -1.51
CA LEU A 258 -24.20 7.52 -1.78
C LEU A 258 -23.87 8.41 -0.57
N THR A 259 -24.77 8.47 0.40
CA THR A 259 -24.64 9.33 1.59
C THR A 259 -24.82 8.55 2.87
N SER A 260 -24.25 9.05 3.97
CA SER A 260 -24.46 8.48 5.30
C SER A 260 -25.95 8.42 5.68
N GLY A 261 -26.74 9.39 5.20
CA GLY A 261 -28.20 9.38 5.38
C GLY A 261 -28.89 8.18 4.72
N ASP A 262 -28.45 7.78 3.51
CA ASP A 262 -28.98 6.60 2.82
C ASP A 262 -28.64 5.32 3.58
N ILE A 263 -27.44 5.24 4.15
CA ILE A 263 -27.02 4.12 5.00
C ILE A 263 -27.80 4.09 6.31
N LEU A 264 -28.04 5.25 6.93
CA LEU A 264 -28.79 5.32 8.19
C LEU A 264 -30.20 4.77 8.04
N ARG A 265 -30.88 5.01 6.90
CA ARG A 265 -32.18 4.41 6.58
C ARG A 265 -32.15 2.87 6.47
N ARG A 266 -30.96 2.27 6.36
CA ARG A 266 -30.74 0.82 6.24
C ARG A 266 -30.12 0.23 7.51
N VAL A 267 -30.05 0.97 8.61
CA VAL A 267 -29.46 0.49 9.88
C VAL A 267 -30.09 -0.83 10.30
N ASP A 268 -31.41 -0.99 10.18
CA ASP A 268 -32.08 -2.23 10.54
C ASP A 268 -31.67 -3.42 9.65
N GLU A 269 -31.44 -3.22 8.35
CA GLU A 269 -30.96 -4.26 7.42
C GLU A 269 -29.52 -4.70 7.72
N LEU A 270 -28.68 -3.75 8.15
CA LEU A 270 -27.26 -3.98 8.41
C LEU A 270 -27.01 -4.64 9.77
N HIS A 271 -28.01 -4.60 10.65
CA HIS A 271 -27.96 -5.13 12.02
C HIS A 271 -26.71 -4.70 12.83
N PRO A 272 -26.30 -3.42 12.83
CA PRO A 272 -25.25 -2.98 13.73
C PRO A 272 -25.79 -2.90 15.16
N SER A 273 -24.95 -3.23 16.14
CA SER A 273 -25.22 -2.95 17.55
C SER A 273 -24.97 -1.47 17.87
N HIS A 274 -23.97 -0.88 17.21
CA HIS A 274 -23.50 0.48 17.47
C HIS A 274 -23.11 1.19 16.17
N ILE A 275 -23.17 2.52 16.17
CA ILE A 275 -22.73 3.39 15.09
C ILE A 275 -21.60 4.28 15.60
N LEU A 276 -20.45 4.22 14.94
CA LEU A 276 -19.35 5.15 15.13
C LEU A 276 -19.52 6.33 14.19
N ASP A 277 -19.72 7.52 14.77
CA ASP A 277 -19.84 8.77 14.06
C ASP A 277 -18.78 9.75 14.56
N VAL A 278 -18.00 10.31 13.65
CA VAL A 278 -16.85 11.16 14.00
C VAL A 278 -16.87 12.42 13.16
N GLN A 279 -16.22 13.46 13.68
CA GLN A 279 -15.92 14.66 12.92
C GLN A 279 -14.46 14.60 12.46
N SER A 280 -14.25 14.43 11.16
CA SER A 280 -12.94 14.31 10.53
C SER A 280 -12.58 15.55 9.69
N GLU A 281 -11.44 15.52 9.02
CA GLU A 281 -11.09 16.55 8.02
C GLU A 281 -11.98 16.48 6.77
N VAL A 282 -12.69 15.36 6.57
CA VAL A 282 -13.44 15.09 5.35
C VAL A 282 -14.96 15.09 5.54
N SER A 283 -15.44 15.03 6.78
CA SER A 283 -16.87 15.07 7.10
C SER A 283 -17.12 15.54 8.54
N ASP A 284 -18.24 16.24 8.73
CA ASP A 284 -18.83 16.46 10.04
C ASP A 284 -19.59 15.21 10.52
N PHE A 285 -20.16 15.28 11.74
CA PHE A 285 -21.04 14.23 12.25
C PHE A 285 -22.17 13.93 11.26
N CYS A 286 -22.28 12.66 10.90
CA CYS A 286 -23.21 12.16 9.91
C CYS A 286 -24.58 11.80 10.48
N VAL A 287 -24.69 11.53 11.79
CA VAL A 287 -25.94 11.20 12.47
C VAL A 287 -26.66 12.50 12.85
N PRO A 288 -27.87 12.75 12.31
CA PRO A 288 -28.67 13.91 12.71
C PRO A 288 -28.97 13.89 14.22
N PRO A 289 -29.13 15.07 14.86
CA PRO A 289 -29.69 15.15 16.20
C PRO A 289 -31.03 14.41 16.26
N ASP A 290 -31.27 13.68 17.34
CA ASP A 290 -32.53 12.98 17.62
C ASP A 290 -32.94 11.93 16.58
N TYR A 291 -31.98 11.33 15.87
CA TYR A 291 -32.27 10.24 14.94
C TYR A 291 -32.96 9.07 15.67
N PRO A 292 -34.13 8.62 15.20
CA PRO A 292 -34.94 7.62 15.91
C PRO A 292 -34.21 6.28 16.03
N GLY A 293 -34.38 5.61 17.17
CA GLY A 293 -33.80 4.29 17.42
C GLY A 293 -32.30 4.29 17.75
N LEU A 294 -31.68 5.45 17.91
CA LEU A 294 -30.30 5.60 18.33
C LEU A 294 -30.22 6.29 19.70
N VAL A 295 -29.41 5.72 20.60
CA VAL A 295 -29.13 6.31 21.92
C VAL A 295 -27.64 6.59 22.01
N LEU A 296 -27.28 7.85 22.29
CA LEU A 296 -25.89 8.24 22.50
C LEU A 296 -25.35 7.58 23.79
N VAL A 297 -24.32 6.75 23.65
CA VAL A 297 -23.69 6.01 24.76
C VAL A 297 -22.25 6.42 25.05
N PHE A 298 -21.63 7.13 24.10
CA PHE A 298 -20.28 7.67 24.25
C PHE A 298 -20.17 9.03 23.56
N ASP A 299 -19.64 10.02 24.27
CA ASP A 299 -19.43 11.37 23.75
C ASP A 299 -18.06 11.91 24.17
N ARG A 300 -17.26 12.25 23.17
CA ARG A 300 -15.94 12.86 23.28
C ARG A 300 -15.78 13.90 22.17
N PRO A 301 -14.82 14.85 22.30
CA PRO A 301 -14.54 15.77 21.21
C PRO A 301 -14.33 15.04 19.89
N ARG A 302 -15.15 15.39 18.89
CA ARG A 302 -15.15 14.83 17.53
C ARG A 302 -15.51 13.34 17.42
N GLN A 303 -16.07 12.74 18.45
CA GLN A 303 -16.34 11.30 18.53
C GLN A 303 -17.66 11.02 19.23
N LYS A 304 -18.57 10.33 18.55
CA LYS A 304 -19.84 9.90 19.12
C LYS A 304 -20.08 8.44 18.80
N ILE A 305 -20.58 7.69 19.77
CA ILE A 305 -21.04 6.32 19.56
C ILE A 305 -22.49 6.22 19.99
N TYR A 306 -23.30 5.73 19.07
CA TYR A 306 -24.72 5.51 19.27
C TYR A 306 -24.99 4.02 19.38
N LYS A 307 -25.74 3.61 20.39
CA LYS A 307 -26.32 2.27 20.50
C LYS A 307 -27.62 2.22 19.72
N VAL A 308 -27.83 1.15 18.96
CA VAL A 308 -29.09 0.91 18.24
C VAL A 308 -30.08 0.25 19.19
N THR A 309 -31.20 0.91 19.50
CA THR A 309 -32.14 0.48 20.55
C THR A 309 -33.47 -0.09 20.05
N SER A 310 -33.83 0.14 18.80
CA SER A 310 -35.09 -0.36 18.25
C SER A 310 -34.88 -0.83 16.81
N ARG A 311 -35.25 -2.10 16.56
CA ARG A 311 -35.57 -2.59 15.23
C ARG A 311 -37.05 -2.27 15.02
N GLN A 312 -37.39 -1.27 14.23
CA GLN A 312 -38.79 -1.08 13.81
C GLN A 312 -39.16 -2.10 12.73
#